data_AF-A0A520P2H6-F1
#
_entry.id   AF-A0A520P2H6-F1
#
_cell.length_a   1.000
_cell.length_b   1.000
_cell.length_c   1.000
_cell.angle_alpha   90.00
_cell.angle_beta   90.00
_cell.angle_gamma   90.00
#
_symmetry.space_group_name_H-M   'P 1'
#
loop_
_entity.id
_entity.type
_entity.pdbx_description
1 polymer ?
#
loop_
_entity_poly.entity_id
_entity_poly.type
_entity_poly.pdbx_seq_one_letter_code
_entity_poly.pdbx_strand_id
1 'polypeptide(L)' 'MAFTPLHDRVLVRRVEGDDKTAGGLIIPESAKEKPAEGIVVSCGEGARKDS' A
#
# COMPACT_ATOMS: atom_id res chain seq x y z
N MET A 1 9.39 15.28 8.05
CA MET A 1 10.60 14.44 7.94
C MET A 1 10.24 13.31 6.99
N ALA A 2 10.86 13.25 5.80
CA ALA A 2 10.53 12.23 4.80
C ALA A 2 11.23 10.91 5.16
N PHE A 3 10.47 9.81 5.27
CA PHE A 3 11.04 8.49 5.52
C PHE A 3 11.59 7.94 4.21
N THR A 4 12.91 7.70 4.16
CA THR A 4 13.58 7.11 3.00
C THR A 4 13.79 5.61 3.23
N PRO A 5 13.18 4.73 2.42
CA PRO A 5 13.39 3.30 2.52
C PRO A 5 14.84 2.91 2.23
N LEU A 6 15.33 1.86 2.90
CA LEU A 6 16.66 1.31 2.65
C LEU A 6 16.64 0.38 1.43
N HIS A 7 17.69 0.45 0.61
CA HIS A 7 17.95 -0.45 -0.52
C HIS A 7 16.77 -0.51 -1.53
N ASP A 8 16.28 -1.70 -1.83
CA ASP A 8 15.22 -1.99 -2.79
C ASP A 8 13.81 -1.89 -2.19
N ARG A 9 13.69 -1.45 -0.93
CA ARG A 9 12.40 -1.38 -0.25
C ARG A 9 11.59 -0.20 -0.75
N VAL A 10 10.27 -0.39 -0.77
CA VAL A 10 9.31 0.64 -1.18
C VAL A 10 8.35 0.89 -0.03
N LEU A 11 8.17 2.17 0.33
CA LEU A 11 7.16 2.57 1.28
C LEU A 11 5.82 2.70 0.54
N VAL A 12 4.86 1.88 0.92
CA VAL A 12 3.52 1.88 0.34
C VAL A 12 2.51 2.27 1.41
N ARG A 13 1.63 3.22 1.07
CA ARG A 13 0.43 3.52 1.85
C ARG A 13 -0.73 2.74 1.24
N ARG A 14 -1.37 1.87 2.03
CA ARG A 14 -2.56 1.14 1.59
C ARG A 14 -3.67 2.11 1.19
N VAL A 15 -4.38 1.81 0.12
CA VAL A 15 -5.61 2.53 -0.21
C VAL A 15 -6.70 2.15 0.80
N GLU A 16 -7.69 3.01 0.95
CA GLU A 16 -8.88 2.65 1.74
C GLU A 16 -9.70 1.62 0.95
N GLY A 17 -10.20 0.59 1.64
CA GLY A 17 -10.99 -0.45 1.01
C GLY A 17 -12.36 0.07 0.57
N ASP A 18 -12.93 -0.51 -0.49
CA ASP A 18 -14.19 -0.06 -1.06
C ASP A 18 -15.34 -0.12 -0.05
N ASP A 19 -16.04 1.00 0.13
CA ASP A 19 -17.21 1.08 1.01
C ASP A 19 -18.43 0.33 0.43
N LYS A 20 -18.43 0.06 -0.87
CA LYS A 20 -19.53 -0.55 -1.60
C LYS A 20 -19.02 -1.62 -2.56
N THR A 21 -19.67 -2.77 -2.55
CA THR A 21 -19.46 -3.78 -3.59
C THR A 21 -20.12 -3.35 -4.90
N ALA A 22 -19.70 -3.95 -6.02
CA ALA A 22 -20.29 -3.69 -7.34
C ALA A 22 -21.81 -3.94 -7.41
N GLY A 23 -22.37 -4.70 -6.47
CA GLY A 23 -23.81 -4.96 -6.33
C GLY A 23 -24.55 -3.99 -5.38
N GLY A 24 -23.88 -2.98 -4.84
CA GLY A 24 -24.49 -1.96 -3.98
C GLY A 24 -24.61 -2.32 -2.50
N LEU A 25 -24.01 -3.43 -2.04
CA LEU A 25 -23.92 -3.71 -0.59
C LEU A 25 -22.87 -2.82 0.07
N ILE A 26 -23.24 -2.21 1.19
CA ILE A 26 -22.34 -1.42 2.04
C ILE A 26 -21.55 -2.37 2.93
N ILE A 27 -20.22 -2.29 2.86
CA ILE A 27 -19.33 -3.11 3.69
C ILE A 27 -19.07 -2.36 5.00
N PRO A 28 -19.46 -2.90 6.16
CA PRO A 28 -19.15 -2.29 7.44
C PRO A 28 -17.65 -2.33 7.71
N GLU A 29 -17.12 -1.33 8.43
CA GLU A 29 -15.67 -1.19 8.66
C GLU A 29 -15.01 -2.41 9.31
N SER A 30 -15.75 -3.20 10.09
CA SER A 30 -15.27 -4.44 10.70
C SER A 30 -15.05 -5.60 9.72
N ALA A 31 -15.69 -5.54 8.55
CA ALA A 31 -15.62 -6.56 7.49
C ALA A 31 -14.86 -6.06 6.25
N LYS A 32 -14.27 -4.85 6.30
CA LYS A 32 -13.39 -4.35 5.24
C LYS A 32 -12.15 -5.24 5.18
N GLU A 33 -12.01 -6.00 4.09
CA GLU A 33 -10.80 -6.77 3.82
C GLU A 33 -9.61 -5.83 3.63
N LYS A 34 -8.42 -6.28 4.00
CA LYS A 34 -7.19 -5.50 3.80
C LYS A 34 -6.93 -5.39 2.30
N PRO A 35 -7.00 -4.19 1.70
CA PRO A 35 -6.72 -4.04 0.29
C PRO A 35 -5.26 -4.42 0.02
N ALA A 36 -5.06 -5.25 -1.02
CA ALA A 36 -3.74 -5.63 -1.51
C ALA A 36 -3.09 -4.49 -2.31
N GLU A 37 -3.87 -3.46 -2.67
CA GLU A 37 -3.44 -2.30 -3.43
C GLU A 37 -2.98 -1.16 -2.51
N GLY A 38 -2.08 -0.33 -3.03
CA GLY A 38 -1.51 0.78 -2.28
C GLY A 38 -0.73 1.74 -3.17
N ILE A 39 -0.61 2.98 -2.71
CA ILE A 39 0.11 4.05 -3.40
C ILE A 39 1.54 4.09 -2.88
N VAL A 40 2.50 4.13 -3.80
CA VAL A 40 3.92 4.27 -3.48
C VAL A 40 4.19 5.71 -3.02
N VAL A 41 4.72 5.85 -1.80
CA VAL A 41 5.05 7.15 -1.19
C VAL A 41 6.53 7.48 -1.37
N SER A 42 7.40 6.47 -1.34
CA SER A 42 8.84 6.64 -1.54
C SER A 42 9.51 5.32 -1.91
N CYS A 43 10.55 5.38 -2.73
CA CYS A 43 11.38 4.23 -3.11
C CYS A 43 12.80 4.41 -2.56
N GLY A 44 13.45 3.31 -2.18
CA GLY A 44 14.87 3.31 -1.85
C GLY A 44 15.76 3.38 -3.11
N GLU A 45 17.07 3.53 -2.87
CA GLU A 45 18.09 3.75 -3.91
C GLU A 45 18.36 2.53 -4.81
N GLY A 46 17.71 1.40 -4.54
CA GLY A 46 17.73 0.20 -5.38
C GLY A 46 18.53 -0.96 -4.80
N ALA A 47 18.54 -2.08 -5.53
CA ALA A 47 19.26 -3.28 -5.13
C ALA A 47 20.77 -2.99 -5.04
N ARG A 48 21.37 -3.40 -3.92
CA ARG A 48 22.82 -3.42 -3.80
C ARG A 48 23.34 -4.39 -4.86
N LYS A 49 24.13 -3.88 -5.82
CA LYS A 49 24.90 -4.76 -6.70
C LYS A 49 25.99 -5.38 -5.83
N ASP A 50 25.74 -6.57 -5.31
CA ASP A 50 26.81 -7.45 -4.82
C ASP A 50 27.50 -8.03 -6.06
N SER A 51 28.50 -7.29 -6.55
CA SER A 51 29.57 -7.77 -7.42
C SER A 51 30.90 -7.39 -6.80
#